data_AF-A0A257MSS0-F1
#
_entry.id   AF-A0A257MSS0-F1
#
_cell.length_a   1.000
_cell.length_b   1.000
_cell.length_c   1.000
_cell.angle_alpha   90.00
_cell.angle_beta   90.00
_cell.angle_gamma   90.00
#
_symmetry.space_group_name_H-M   'P 1'
#
loop_
_entity.id
_entity.type
_entity.pdbx_description
1 polymer ?
#
loop_
_entity_poly.entity_id
_entity_poly.type
_entity_poly.pdbx_seq_one_letter_code
_entity_poly.pdbx_strand_id
1 'polypeptide(L)'
;MDFRVVVSDPQSGKAYQVELKDPGASKLLGKKIGDKIEGDVLGMPGYSIQVTGGSDREGFPMRPDLPGTKRRKVLLSKGVGYHPSAEGKKKRMSIHGRDISSKEE
;
A
#
# COMPACT_ATOMS: atom_id res chain seq x y z
N MET A 1 -0.63 -4.36 -16.69
CA MET A 1 -0.29 -3.36 -15.66
C MET A 1 0.63 -4.04 -14.66
N ASP A 2 1.82 -3.50 -14.45
CA ASP A 2 2.84 -4.17 -13.63
C ASP A 2 2.76 -3.67 -12.18
N PHE A 3 2.47 -4.58 -11.25
CA PHE A 3 2.56 -4.29 -9.81
C PHE A 3 3.80 -4.94 -9.25
N ARG A 4 4.57 -4.17 -8.48
CA ARG A 4 5.63 -4.72 -7.62
C ARG A 4 5.02 -4.98 -6.26
N VAL A 5 4.96 -6.25 -5.88
CA VAL A 5 4.47 -6.67 -4.57
C VAL A 5 5.65 -7.16 -3.74
N VAL A 6 5.77 -6.63 -2.53
CA VAL A 6 6.76 -7.08 -1.56
C VAL A 6 6.02 -7.93 -0.53
N VAL A 7 6.31 -9.23 -0.54
CA VAL A 7 5.77 -10.18 0.44
C VAL A 7 6.78 -10.34 1.56
N SER A 8 6.43 -9.87 2.75
CA SER A 8 7.26 -10.01 3.94
C SER A 8 6.74 -11.16 4.81
N ASP A 9 7.63 -12.09 5.15
CA ASP A 9 7.37 -13.13 6.13
C ASP A 9 7.84 -12.66 7.52
N PRO A 10 6.91 -12.44 8.47
CA PRO A 10 7.25 -11.97 9.82
C PRO A 10 8.01 -13.00 10.65
N GLN A 11 7.93 -14.30 10.34
CA GLN A 11 8.62 -15.34 11.11
C GLN A 11 10.08 -15.47 10.70
N SER A 12 10.36 -15.44 9.40
CA SER A 12 11.75 -15.50 8.90
C SER A 12 12.42 -14.13 8.78
N GLY A 13 11.65 -13.04 8.85
CA GLY A 13 12.14 -11.67 8.63
C GLY A 13 12.59 -11.40 7.20
N LYS A 14 12.27 -12.30 6.25
CA LYS A 14 12.64 -12.17 4.84
C LYS A 14 11.55 -11.45 4.06
N ALA A 15 11.97 -10.67 3.07
CA ALA A 15 11.07 -10.02 2.13
C ALA A 15 11.39 -10.49 0.71
N TYR A 16 10.36 -10.85 -0.03
CA TYR A 16 10.43 -11.33 -1.41
C TYR A 16 9.69 -10.34 -2.30
N GLN A 17 10.37 -9.87 -3.35
CA GLN A 17 9.75 -9.03 -4.36
C GLN A 17 9.21 -9.91 -5.49
N VAL A 18 7.92 -9.78 -5.76
CA VAL A 18 7.22 -10.47 -6.85
C VAL A 18 6.70 -9.41 -7.81
N GLU A 19 7.03 -9.55 -9.09
CA GLU A 19 6.45 -8.71 -10.15
C GLU A 19 5.19 -9.39 -10.69
N LEU A 20 4.03 -8.78 -10.44
CA LEU A 20 2.76 -9.23 -10.99
C LEU A 20 2.51 -8.55 -12.33
N LYS A 21 2.43 -9.36 -13.39
CA LYS A 21 1.97 -8.96 -14.73
C LYS A 21 0.56 -9.51 -14.94
N ASP A 22 -0.27 -8.80 -15.70
CA ASP A 22 -1.68 -9.20 -15.92
C ASP A 22 -1.79 -10.64 -16.43
N PRO A 23 -2.64 -11.51 -15.81
CA PRO A 23 -3.91 -11.18 -15.13
C PRO A 23 -3.91 -11.07 -13.58
N GLY A 24 -2.80 -11.29 -12.88
CA GLY A 24 -2.78 -11.26 -11.40
C GLY A 24 -3.03 -9.87 -10.79
N ALA A 25 -2.56 -8.82 -11.48
CA ALA A 25 -2.71 -7.41 -11.11
C ALA A 25 -4.18 -6.97 -10.94
N SER A 26 -5.05 -7.45 -11.82
CA SER A 26 -6.47 -7.08 -11.85
C SER A 26 -7.23 -7.51 -10.59
N LYS A 27 -6.78 -8.57 -9.89
CA LYS A 27 -7.40 -9.06 -8.65
C LYS A 27 -7.08 -8.20 -7.41
N LEU A 28 -6.02 -7.39 -7.47
CA LEU A 28 -5.62 -6.48 -6.39
C LEU A 28 -6.37 -5.15 -6.45
N LEU A 29 -6.90 -4.79 -7.61
CA LEU A 29 -7.65 -3.54 -7.79
C LEU A 29 -8.96 -3.58 -6.99
N GLY A 30 -9.23 -2.50 -6.26
CA GLY A 30 -10.41 -2.39 -5.40
C GLY A 30 -10.31 -3.06 -4.03
N LYS A 31 -9.17 -3.71 -3.71
CA LYS A 31 -8.85 -4.13 -2.35
C LYS A 31 -8.40 -2.93 -1.51
N LYS A 32 -8.58 -3.03 -0.19
CA LYS A 32 -8.17 -1.99 0.76
C LYS A 32 -6.96 -2.43 1.56
N ILE A 33 -6.22 -1.47 2.08
CA ILE A 33 -5.24 -1.74 3.13
C ILE A 33 -5.98 -2.32 4.35
N GLY A 34 -5.53 -3.48 4.81
CA GLY A 34 -6.14 -4.29 5.86
C GLY A 34 -6.88 -5.52 5.35
N ASP A 35 -7.21 -5.59 4.05
CA ASP A 35 -7.83 -6.78 3.47
C ASP A 35 -6.85 -7.95 3.38
N LYS A 36 -7.41 -9.16 3.50
CA LYS A 36 -6.71 -10.42 3.24
C LYS A 36 -6.99 -10.87 1.82
N ILE A 37 -5.92 -11.27 1.13
CA ILE A 37 -5.93 -11.83 -0.21
C ILE A 37 -5.34 -13.24 -0.18
N GLU A 38 -5.77 -14.07 -1.12
CA GLU A 38 -5.19 -15.40 -1.31
C GLU A 38 -3.83 -15.28 -2.01
N GLY A 39 -2.85 -16.00 -1.49
CA GLY A 39 -1.49 -16.04 -2.04
C GLY A 39 -1.39 -16.68 -3.41
N ASP A 40 -2.46 -17.36 -3.87
CA ASP A 40 -2.58 -17.89 -5.23
C ASP A 40 -2.34 -16.81 -6.30
N VAL A 41 -2.80 -15.58 -6.03
CA VAL A 41 -2.59 -14.42 -6.92
C VAL A 41 -1.11 -14.11 -7.13
N LEU A 42 -0.26 -14.46 -6.16
CA LEU A 42 1.18 -14.20 -6.13
C LEU A 42 2.02 -15.45 -6.40
N GLY A 43 1.39 -16.57 -6.79
CA GLY A 43 2.08 -17.85 -7.00
C GLY A 43 2.49 -18.54 -5.69
N MET A 44 1.86 -18.18 -4.57
CA MET A 44 2.05 -18.77 -3.24
C MET A 44 0.75 -19.46 -2.78
N PRO A 45 0.37 -20.60 -3.40
CA PRO A 45 -0.85 -21.31 -3.05
C PRO A 45 -0.82 -21.76 -1.58
N GLY A 46 -1.95 -21.63 -0.89
CA GLY A 46 -2.09 -22.01 0.52
C GLY A 46 -1.72 -20.93 1.55
N TYR A 47 -1.22 -19.77 1.12
CA TYR A 47 -0.95 -18.65 2.00
C TYR A 47 -2.07 -17.60 1.97
N SER A 48 -2.35 -16.99 3.12
CA SER A 48 -3.19 -15.78 3.20
C SER A 48 -2.28 -14.59 3.45
N ILE A 49 -2.36 -13.59 2.57
CA ILE A 49 -1.52 -12.41 2.61
C ILE A 49 -2.39 -11.22 2.98
N GLN A 50 -1.92 -10.39 3.90
CA GLN A 50 -2.61 -9.16 4.27
C GLN A 50 -1.97 -7.97 3.58
N VAL A 51 -2.79 -7.09 3.00
CA VAL A 51 -2.33 -5.81 2.48
C VAL A 51 -2.04 -4.89 3.66
N THR A 52 -0.76 -4.63 3.94
CA THR A 52 -0.34 -3.76 5.05
C THR A 52 -0.17 -2.30 4.62
N GLY A 53 0.10 -2.05 3.33
CA GLY A 53 0.31 -0.72 2.80
C GLY A 53 0.67 -0.75 1.32
N GLY A 54 1.06 0.41 0.81
CA GLY A 54 1.48 0.59 -0.56
C GLY A 54 2.01 1.99 -0.80
N SER A 55 2.61 2.17 -1.97
CA SER A 55 3.08 3.46 -2.46
C SER A 55 2.56 3.69 -3.87
N ASP A 56 2.25 4.95 -4.15
CA ASP A 56 1.90 5.41 -5.48
C ASP A 56 3.15 5.48 -6.38
N ARG A 57 2.97 5.68 -7.69
CA ARG A 57 4.06 5.79 -8.68
C ARG A 57 5.01 6.94 -8.37
N GLU A 58 4.50 8.03 -7.79
CA GLU A 58 5.31 9.18 -7.36
C GLU A 58 5.91 9.03 -5.96
N GLY A 59 5.76 7.85 -5.34
CA GLY A 59 6.33 7.56 -4.02
C GLY A 59 5.50 8.10 -2.85
N PHE A 60 4.27 8.59 -3.09
CA PHE A 60 3.38 8.96 -1.99
C PHE A 60 2.88 7.70 -1.27
N PRO A 61 3.01 7.63 0.07
CA PRO A 61 2.54 6.48 0.82
C PRO A 61 1.01 6.46 0.86
N MET A 62 0.45 5.26 0.87
CA MET A 62 -0.96 5.01 1.13
C MET A 62 -1.22 4.93 2.64
N ARG A 63 -2.37 5.42 3.09
CA ARG A 63 -2.73 5.41 4.51
C ARG A 63 -4.06 4.69 4.76
N PRO A 64 -4.12 3.70 5.68
CA PRO A 64 -5.34 2.92 5.94
C PRO A 64 -6.50 3.75 6.51
N ASP A 65 -6.20 4.86 7.20
CA ASP A 65 -7.20 5.75 7.79
C ASP A 65 -7.97 6.57 6.74
N LEU A 66 -7.41 6.77 5.55
CA LEU A 66 -7.98 7.65 4.53
C LEU A 66 -8.82 6.85 3.54
N PRO A 67 -10.15 7.04 3.48
CA PRO A 67 -10.98 6.35 2.51
C PRO A 67 -10.82 6.93 1.10
N GLY A 68 -10.91 6.04 0.10
CA GLY A 68 -10.93 6.40 -1.31
C GLY A 68 -9.63 6.07 -2.04
N THR A 69 -9.66 6.29 -3.35
CA THR A 69 -8.57 6.00 -4.30
C THR A 69 -7.80 7.24 -4.73
N LYS A 70 -8.20 8.43 -4.27
CA LYS A 70 -7.59 9.70 -4.68
C LYS A 70 -6.60 10.21 -3.63
N ARG A 71 -5.61 10.96 -4.10
CA ARG A 71 -4.66 11.67 -3.24
C ARG A 71 -5.33 12.87 -2.58
N ARG A 72 -5.00 13.10 -1.31
CA ARG A 72 -5.52 14.23 -0.51
C ARG A 72 -4.40 14.91 0.26
N LYS A 73 -4.46 16.23 0.38
CA LYS A 73 -3.53 17.03 1.20
C LYS A 73 -4.01 17.08 2.64
N VAL A 74 -3.36 16.31 3.51
CA VAL A 74 -3.71 16.22 4.94
C VAL A 74 -2.64 16.92 5.78
N LEU A 75 -3.05 17.61 6.83
CA LEU A 75 -2.14 18.18 7.81
C LEU A 75 -1.73 17.07 8.79
N LEU A 76 -0.46 16.67 8.75
CA LEU A 76 0.07 15.59 9.58
C LEU A 76 0.90 16.17 10.71
N SER A 77 0.72 15.60 11.90
CA SER A 77 1.56 15.92 13.07
C SER A 77 2.61 14.82 13.32
N LYS A 78 2.27 13.55 13.05
CA LYS A 78 3.14 12.38 13.13
C LYS A 78 2.54 11.19 12.37
N GLY A 79 3.34 10.18 12.04
CA GLY A 79 2.88 8.87 11.56
C GLY A 79 3.27 8.57 10.11
N VAL A 80 2.43 7.80 9.41
CA VAL A 80 2.69 7.35 8.03
C VAL A 80 2.86 8.55 7.10
N GLY A 81 4.01 8.62 6.44
CA GLY A 81 4.39 9.69 5.51
C GLY A 81 4.99 10.95 6.15
N TYR A 82 4.97 11.10 7.48
CA TYR A 82 5.61 12.25 8.14
C TYR A 82 6.28 11.88 9.46
N HIS A 83 7.61 12.00 9.47
CA HIS A 83 8.44 11.85 10.66
C HIS A 83 8.89 13.24 11.15
N PRO A 84 8.25 13.80 12.19
CA PRO A 84 8.59 15.13 12.68
C PRO A 84 9.97 15.14 13.34
N SER A 85 10.83 16.09 12.95
CA SER A 85 12.15 16.26 13.61
C SER A 85 12.07 17.01 14.94
N ALA A 86 10.94 17.65 15.26
CA ALA A 86 10.73 18.36 16.51
C ALA A 86 9.26 18.29 16.92
N GLU A 87 9.00 18.33 18.23
CA GLU A 87 7.65 18.34 18.78
C GLU A 87 6.85 19.56 18.32
N GLY A 88 5.55 19.36 18.07
CA GLY A 88 4.63 20.41 17.63
C GLY A 88 4.69 20.78 16.15
N LYS A 89 5.67 20.30 15.36
CA LYS A 89 5.70 20.56 13.91
C LYS A 89 4.59 19.77 13.20
N LYS A 90 3.82 20.49 12.39
CA LYS A 90 2.83 19.91 11.49
C LYS A 90 3.20 20.23 10.06
N LYS A 91 3.08 19.26 9.16
CA LYS A 91 3.34 19.45 7.73
C LYS A 91 2.14 19.00 6.92
N ARG A 92 1.74 19.82 5.95
CA ARG A 92 0.71 19.44 4.98
C ARG A 92 1.38 18.60 3.89
N MET A 93 0.96 17.36 3.75
CA MET A 93 1.52 16.42 2.77
C MET A 93 0.39 15.75 1.98
N SER A 94 0.68 15.42 0.72
CA SER A 94 -0.19 14.60 -0.11
C SER A 94 -0.04 13.14 0.31
N ILE A 95 -1.15 12.49 0.62
CA ILE A 95 -1.21 11.06 0.96
C ILE A 95 -2.27 10.41 0.07
N HIS A 96 -1.99 9.18 -0.37
CA HIS A 96 -2.95 8.37 -1.11
C HIS A 96 -3.90 7.64 -0.15
N GLY A 97 -5.15 7.44 -0.56
CA GLY A 97 -6.12 6.73 0.26
C GLY A 97 -5.80 5.23 0.41
N ARG A 98 -6.68 4.50 1.09
CA ARG A 98 -6.47 3.08 1.42
C ARG A 98 -6.84 2.11 0.31
N ASP A 99 -7.59 2.56 -0.69
CA ASP A 99 -8.11 1.73 -1.77
C ASP A 99 -7.07 1.63 -2.89
N ILE A 100 -6.69 0.42 -3.29
CA ILE A 100 -5.69 0.20 -4.35
C ILE A 100 -6.32 0.50 -5.71
N SER A 101 -5.80 1.52 -6.38
CA SER A 101 -6.19 1.91 -7.73
C SER A 101 -4.98 1.92 -8.67
N SER A 102 -5.21 1.47 -9.91
CA SER A 102 -4.28 1.60 -11.03
C SER A 102 -4.30 3.00 -11.64
N LYS A 103 -5.43 3.69 -11.51
CA LYS A 103 -5.73 4.93 -12.21
C LYS A 103 -5.66 6.11 -11.26
N GLU A 104 -4.76 7.01 -11.59
CA GLU A 104 -4.80 8.39 -11.15
C GLU A 104 -5.69 9.15 -12.15
N GLU A 105 -6.98 9.29 -11.81
CA GLU A 105 -7.92 10.26 -12.42
C GLU A 105 -8.40 11.25 -11.34
#